data_AF-A0A2M8FW85-F1
#
_entry.id   AF-A0A2M8FW85-F1
#
_cell.length_a   1.000
_cell.length_b   1.000
_cell.length_c   1.000
_cell.angle_alpha   90.00
_cell.angle_beta   90.00
_cell.angle_gamma   90.00
#
_symmetry.space_group_name_H-M   'P 1'
#
loop_
_entity.id
_entity.type
_entity.pdbx_description
1 polymer ?
#
loop_
_entity_poly.entity_id
_entity_poly.type
_entity_poly.pdbx_seq_one_letter_code
_entity_poly.pdbx_strand_id
1 'polypeptide(L)'
;MTKKKQSQTKIEEHVLNLGRDLLHLSNFMFSFCKDYAEKNKHEMKNEKIIHFFDRALSVTQDLCQGLENSKGKTKPSKKNQHDKKTKKNH
;
A
#
# COMPACT_ATOMS: atom_id res chain seq x y z
N MET A 1 -9.94 -5.91 -29.72
CA MET A 1 -9.12 -6.32 -28.53
C MET A 1 -9.24 -5.35 -27.34
N THR A 2 -10.40 -4.73 -27.10
CA THR A 2 -10.56 -3.68 -26.07
C THR A 2 -11.24 -4.15 -24.78
N LYS A 3 -12.07 -5.20 -24.82
CA LYS A 3 -12.82 -5.69 -23.65
C LYS A 3 -11.95 -6.27 -22.52
N LYS A 4 -10.84 -6.95 -22.83
CA LYS A 4 -9.95 -7.58 -21.84
C LYS A 4 -9.19 -6.57 -20.96
N LYS A 5 -8.79 -5.42 -21.51
CA LYS A 5 -8.03 -4.40 -20.75
C LYS A 5 -8.90 -3.65 -19.73
N GLN A 6 -10.18 -3.46 -20.06
CA GLN A 6 -11.12 -2.69 -19.24
C GLN A 6 -11.66 -3.49 -18.04
N SER A 7 -11.74 -4.82 -18.17
CA SER A 7 -12.07 -5.70 -17.03
C SER A 7 -10.90 -5.81 -16.04
N GLN A 8 -9.67 -5.82 -16.54
CA GLN A 8 -8.48 -5.95 -15.70
C GLN A 8 -8.25 -4.71 -14.82
N THR A 9 -8.47 -3.51 -15.35
CA THR A 9 -8.39 -2.25 -14.59
C THR A 9 -9.42 -2.17 -13.47
N LYS A 10 -10.64 -2.68 -13.69
CA LYS A 10 -11.70 -2.73 -12.66
C LYS A 10 -11.34 -3.68 -11.51
N ILE A 11 -10.71 -4.81 -11.81
CA ILE A 11 -10.27 -5.77 -10.78
C ILE A 11 -9.14 -5.16 -9.95
N GLU A 12 -8.16 -4.53 -10.60
CA GLU A 12 -7.04 -3.85 -9.92
C GLU A 12 -7.55 -2.74 -8.99
N GLU A 13 -8.49 -1.91 -9.44
CA GLU A 13 -9.12 -0.87 -8.62
C GLU A 13 -9.86 -1.47 -7.41
N HIS A 14 -10.60 -2.56 -7.62
CA HIS A 14 -11.32 -3.24 -6.53
C HIS A 14 -10.36 -3.80 -5.47
N VAL A 15 -9.28 -4.46 -5.89
CA VAL A 15 -8.24 -4.99 -4.98
C VAL A 15 -7.58 -3.86 -4.20
N LEU A 16 -7.29 -2.72 -4.85
CA LEU A 16 -6.71 -1.57 -4.17
C LEU A 16 -7.67 -0.95 -3.14
N ASN A 17 -8.97 -0.89 -3.45
CA ASN A 17 -9.96 -0.39 -2.50
C ASN A 17 -10.12 -1.33 -1.30
N LEU A 18 -10.19 -2.65 -1.52
CA LEU A 18 -10.17 -3.64 -0.44
C LEU A 18 -8.92 -3.53 0.43
N GLY A 19 -7.75 -3.30 -0.19
CA GLY A 19 -6.50 -3.06 0.53
C GLY A 19 -6.57 -1.82 1.43
N ARG A 20 -7.20 -0.73 0.96
CA ARG A 20 -7.41 0.48 1.78
C ARG A 20 -8.33 0.22 2.95
N ASP A 21 -9.45 -0.45 2.72
CA ASP A 21 -10.42 -0.76 3.78
C ASP A 21 -9.78 -1.64 4.87
N LEU A 22 -8.98 -2.63 4.47
CA LEU A 22 -8.26 -3.50 5.40
C LEU A 22 -7.22 -2.72 6.23
N LEU A 23 -6.50 -1.77 5.61
CA LEU A 23 -5.53 -0.94 6.34
C LEU A 23 -6.21 0.00 7.34
N HIS A 24 -7.34 0.62 6.96
CA HIS A 24 -8.13 1.45 7.88
C HIS A 24 -8.64 0.64 9.07
N LEU A 25 -9.18 -0.56 8.81
CA LEU A 25 -9.62 -1.46 9.87
C LEU A 25 -8.45 -1.87 10.78
N SER A 26 -7.30 -2.20 10.20
CA SER A 26 -6.10 -2.57 10.96
C SER A 26 -5.63 -1.43 11.86
N ASN A 27 -5.61 -0.19 11.35
CA ASN A 27 -5.23 0.98 12.12
C ASN A 27 -6.14 1.18 13.35
N PHE A 28 -7.46 1.04 13.15
CA PHE A 28 -8.42 1.09 14.24
C PHE A 28 -8.16 0.00 15.29
N MET A 29 -7.98 -1.25 14.85
CA MET A 29 -7.75 -2.37 15.74
C MET A 29 -6.45 -2.24 16.54
N PHE A 30 -5.35 -1.82 15.91
CA PHE A 30 -4.08 -1.62 16.61
C PHE A 30 -4.16 -0.47 17.63
N SER A 31 -4.88 0.61 17.29
CA SER A 31 -5.11 1.71 18.24
C SER A 31 -5.91 1.22 19.45
N PHE A 32 -6.98 0.47 19.23
CA PHE A 32 -7.79 -0.10 20.31
C PHE A 32 -6.96 -1.04 21.21
N CYS A 33 -6.18 -1.95 20.60
CA CYS A 33 -5.36 -2.89 21.36
C CYS A 33 -4.24 -2.19 22.14
N LYS A 34 -3.62 -1.14 21.58
CA LYS A 34 -2.65 -0.30 22.30
C LYS A 34 -3.29 0.35 23.51
N ASP A 35 -4.43 1.02 23.32
CA ASP A 35 -5.20 1.66 24.39
C ASP A 35 -5.55 0.68 25.50
N TYR A 36 -5.99 -0.53 25.12
CA TYR A 36 -6.31 -1.59 26.07
C TYR A 36 -5.08 -2.05 26.86
N ALA A 37 -3.93 -2.20 26.20
CA ALA A 37 -2.67 -2.58 26.84
C ALA A 37 -2.14 -1.48 27.80
N GLU A 38 -2.33 -0.21 27.47
CA GLU A 38 -1.89 0.92 28.30
C GLU A 38 -2.79 1.13 29.53
N LYS A 39 -4.10 0.89 29.37
CA LYS A 39 -5.12 1.13 30.41
C LYS A 39 -5.35 -0.06 31.33
N ASN A 40 -4.95 -1.27 30.94
CA ASN A 40 -5.06 -2.42 31.82
C ASN A 40 -4.13 -2.31 33.02
N LYS A 41 -4.75 -2.19 34.21
CA LYS A 41 -4.05 -2.16 35.50
C LYS A 41 -3.74 -3.56 36.06
N HIS A 42 -4.28 -4.60 35.44
CA HIS A 42 -4.28 -5.97 35.98
C HIS A 42 -3.04 -6.79 35.61
N GLU A 43 -2.37 -6.46 34.51
CA GLU A 43 -1.08 -7.05 34.13
C GLU A 43 0.00 -5.98 34.27
N MET A 44 1.23 -6.36 34.65
CA MET A 44 2.37 -5.46 34.53
C MET A 44 2.34 -4.87 33.11
N LYS A 45 2.34 -3.53 33.00
CA LYS A 45 2.35 -2.84 31.71
C LYS A 45 3.39 -3.49 30.81
N ASN A 46 2.92 -4.22 29.80
CA ASN A 46 3.82 -4.94 28.92
C ASN A 46 4.30 -3.96 27.85
N GLU A 47 5.36 -3.23 28.17
CA GLU A 47 5.94 -2.21 27.28
C GLU A 47 6.27 -2.77 25.90
N LYS A 48 6.62 -4.05 25.78
CA LYS A 48 6.87 -4.71 24.48
C LYS A 48 5.62 -4.78 23.63
N ILE A 49 4.45 -5.03 24.22
CA ILE A 49 3.16 -5.05 23.52
C ILE A 49 2.77 -3.65 23.05
N ILE A 50 2.99 -2.64 23.90
CA ILE A 50 2.72 -1.24 23.53
C ILE A 50 3.61 -0.81 22.35
N HIS A 51 4.91 -1.10 22.43
CA HIS A 51 5.85 -0.83 21.33
C HIS A 51 5.53 -1.59 20.05
N PHE A 52 5.04 -2.82 20.16
CA PHE A 52 4.56 -3.58 19.00
C PHE A 52 3.43 -2.85 18.30
N PHE A 53 2.41 -2.38 19.04
CA PHE A 53 1.29 -1.65 18.45
C PHE A 53 1.70 -0.28 17.90
N ASP A 54 2.63 0.44 18.55
CA ASP A 54 3.21 1.67 17.99
C ASP A 54 3.85 1.42 16.62
N ARG A 55 4.64 0.34 16.52
CA ARG A 55 5.28 -0.01 15.25
C ARG A 55 4.26 -0.44 14.20
N ALA A 56 3.25 -1.22 14.59
CA ALA A 56 2.18 -1.66 13.70
C ALA A 56 1.40 -0.45 13.13
N LEU A 57 1.02 0.50 13.99
CA LEU A 57 0.35 1.75 13.58
C LEU A 57 1.20 2.55 12.59
N SER A 58 2.49 2.73 12.87
CA SER A 58 3.42 3.40 11.95
C SER A 58 3.48 2.73 10.58
N VAL A 59 3.61 1.39 10.54
CA VAL A 59 3.63 0.64 9.27
C VAL A 59 2.31 0.79 8.51
N THR A 60 1.16 0.73 9.20
CA THR A 60 -0.15 0.89 8.56
C THR A 60 -0.32 2.28 7.97
N GLN A 61 0.15 3.34 8.65
CA GLN A 61 0.13 4.71 8.15
C GLN A 61 1.00 4.88 6.91
N ASP A 62 2.23 4.35 6.93
CA ASP A 62 3.14 4.40 5.77
C ASP A 62 2.53 3.70 4.55
N LEU A 63 1.87 2.56 4.76
CA LEU A 63 1.18 1.82 3.70
C LEU A 63 -0.02 2.60 3.15
N CYS A 64 -0.83 3.23 4.00
CA CYS A 64 -1.93 4.10 3.57
C CYS A 64 -1.41 5.25 2.70
N GLN A 65 -0.37 5.96 3.15
CA GLN A 65 0.25 7.05 2.39
C GLN A 65 0.82 6.55 1.06
N GLY A 66 1.46 5.38 1.05
CA GLY A 66 1.95 4.74 -0.17
C GLY A 66 0.84 4.47 -1.20
N LEU A 67 -0.34 4.04 -0.74
CA LEU A 67 -1.51 3.78 -1.58
C LEU A 67 -2.25 5.05 -2.06
N GLU A 68 -2.11 6.17 -1.36
CA GLU A 68 -2.62 7.47 -1.81
C GLU A 68 -1.68 8.10 -2.85
N ASN A 69 -0.38 8.02 -2.61
CA ASN A 69 0.66 8.56 -3.50
C ASN A 69 0.80 7.77 -4.81
N SER A 70 0.33 6.52 -4.87
CA SER A 70 0.35 5.70 -6.09
C SER A 70 -0.67 6.14 -7.14
N LYS A 71 -1.72 6.89 -6.78
CA LYS A 71 -2.70 7.45 -7.72
C LYS A 71 -2.10 8.48 -8.71
N GLY A 72 -0.86 8.94 -8.48
CA GLY A 72 -0.19 9.96 -9.31
C GLY A 72 0.94 9.46 -10.24
N LYS A 73 1.24 8.15 -10.31
CA LYS A 73 2.40 7.62 -11.07
C LYS A 73 2.04 6.64 -12.18
N THR A 74 1.03 6.92 -12.99
CA THR A 74 1.00 6.43 -14.37
C THR A 74 1.97 7.27 -15.22
N LYS A 75 3.28 7.00 -15.09
CA LYS A 75 4.26 7.52 -16.06
C LYS A 75 3.85 7.02 -17.46
N PRO A 76 3.73 7.91 -18.47
CA PRO A 76 3.50 7.46 -19.83
C PRO A 76 4.67 6.58 -20.23
N SER A 77 4.36 5.36 -20.67
CA SER A 77 5.32 4.40 -21.20
C SER A 77 6.10 5.09 -22.32
N LYS A 78 7.38 5.45 -22.06
CA LYS A 78 8.27 5.95 -23.11
C LYS A 78 8.39 4.84 -24.14
N LYS A 79 7.87 5.12 -25.35
CA LYS A 79 8.12 4.31 -26.56
C LYS A 79 9.62 4.04 -26.65
N ASN A 80 10.00 2.76 -26.61
CA ASN A 80 11.33 2.33 -27.03
C ASN A 80 11.51 2.76 -28.49
N GLN A 81 12.22 3.88 -28.73
CA GLN A 81 12.90 4.09 -29.99
C GLN A 81 14.06 3.10 -30.00
N HIS A 82 13.83 1.97 -30.68
CA HIS A 82 14.89 1.06 -31.01
C HIS A 82 15.77 1.75 -32.06
N ASP A 83 17.00 2.05 -31.66
CA ASP A 83 18.11 2.34 -32.56
C ASP A 83 18.13 1.32 -33.71
N LYS A 84 18.00 1.82 -34.95
CA LYS A 84 18.57 1.19 -36.13
C LYS A 84 19.41 2.22 -36.86
N LYS A 85 20.63 2.43 -36.35
CA LYS A 85 21.76 2.81 -37.21
C LYS A 85 22.01 1.68 -38.20
N THR A 86 21.47 1.78 -39.40
CA THR A 86 22.02 1.06 -40.56
C THR A 86 22.98 2.03 -41.25
N LYS A 87 24.26 1.96 -40.86
CA LYS A 87 25.35 2.52 -41.70
C LYS A 87 25.78 1.43 -42.68
N LYS A 88 25.72 1.79 -43.96
CA LYS A 88 26.38 1.21 -45.14
C LYS A 88 27.78 0.65 -44.84
N ASN A 89 28.13 -0.46 -45.52
CA ASN A 89 29.24 -0.50 -46.49
C ASN A 89 29.34 -1.91 -47.10
N HIS A 90 29.09 -2.02 -48.41
CA HIS A 90 30.13 -2.48 -49.34
C HIS A 90 29.89 -1.92 -50.73
#